data_AF-A0A496LCP2-F1
#
_entry.id   AF-A0A496LCP2-F1
#
_cell.length_a   1.000
_cell.length_b   1.000
_cell.length_c   1.000
_cell.angle_alpha   90.00
_cell.angle_beta   90.00
_cell.angle_gamma   90.00
#
_symmetry.space_group_name_H-M   'P 1'
#
loop_
_entity.id
_entity.type
_entity.pdbx_description
1 polymer ?
#
loop_
_entity_poly.entity_id
_entity_poly.type
_entity_poly.pdbx_seq_one_letter_code
_entity_poly.pdbx_strand_id
1 'polypeptide(L)'
;MGIVLQIAVGHIPQGAFVFPQNIIWGSAFLLAIVVSYVLLGWYNKQVQFFFSGTVATLSSIGGLLAVLLIMGFTKQIPAAMGAGLMHPLHRIGFSHILSTWYFLLMYLYLLYVLGFVTIHRIRHSRLIFRDIAFAMNHIGLFL
;
A
#
# COMPACT_ATOMS: atom_id res chain seq x y z
N MET A 1 12.60 -4.04 -5.98
CA MET A 1 11.59 -4.61 -6.89
C MET A 1 10.73 -3.54 -7.56
N GLY A 2 10.06 -2.63 -6.83
CA GLY A 2 9.17 -1.63 -7.45
C GLY A 2 9.81 -0.71 -8.49
N ILE A 3 11.04 -0.23 -8.28
CA ILE A 3 11.75 0.60 -9.26
C ILE A 3 12.10 -0.19 -10.53
N VAL A 4 12.49 -1.46 -10.38
CA VAL A 4 12.78 -2.35 -11.52
C VAL A 4 11.52 -2.54 -12.36
N LEU A 5 10.37 -2.77 -11.70
CA LEU A 5 9.08 -2.91 -12.36
C LEU A 5 8.66 -1.60 -13.06
N GLN A 6 8.90 -0.45 -12.43
CA GLN A 6 8.68 0.86 -13.03
C GLN A 6 9.49 1.07 -14.31
N ILE A 7 10.75 0.68 -14.32
CA ILE A 7 11.61 0.80 -15.51
C ILE A 7 11.16 -0.18 -16.61
N ALA A 8 10.71 -1.39 -16.25
CA ALA A 8 10.32 -2.42 -17.19
C ALA A 8 8.94 -2.18 -17.83
N VAL A 9 7.95 -1.73 -17.04
CA VAL A 9 6.53 -1.63 -17.45
C VAL A 9 6.12 -0.17 -17.71
N GLY A 10 6.80 0.79 -17.11
CA GLY A 10 6.40 2.20 -17.14
C GLY A 10 5.36 2.56 -16.08
N HIS A 11 4.75 3.73 -16.24
CA HIS A 11 3.77 4.26 -15.28
C HIS A 11 2.42 3.52 -15.37
N ILE A 12 1.72 3.51 -14.25
CA ILE A 12 0.37 2.94 -14.14
C ILE A 12 -0.62 3.87 -14.85
N PRO A 13 -1.47 3.36 -15.78
CA PRO A 13 -2.46 4.16 -16.47
C PRO A 13 -3.48 4.80 -15.52
N GLN A 14 -3.87 6.05 -15.78
CA GLN A 14 -4.78 6.86 -14.96
C GLN A 14 -6.24 6.32 -14.86
N GLY A 15 -6.54 5.17 -15.47
CA GLY A 15 -7.85 4.50 -15.39
C GLY A 15 -7.82 3.12 -14.74
N ALA A 16 -6.65 2.59 -14.36
CA ALA A 16 -6.52 1.20 -13.90
C ALA A 16 -7.26 0.92 -12.58
N PHE A 17 -7.41 1.93 -11.72
CA PHE A 17 -7.97 1.83 -10.37
C PHE A 17 -9.04 2.89 -10.12
N VAL A 18 -9.80 3.29 -11.15
CA VAL A 18 -10.93 4.22 -10.99
C VAL A 18 -12.20 3.41 -10.64
N PHE A 19 -13.25 4.07 -10.14
CA PHE A 19 -14.55 3.42 -9.97
C PHE A 19 -15.08 2.87 -11.31
N PRO A 20 -15.57 1.62 -11.37
CA PRO A 20 -15.79 0.69 -10.25
C PRO A 20 -14.63 -0.29 -9.95
N GLN A 21 -13.55 -0.27 -10.74
CA GLN A 21 -12.44 -1.22 -10.63
C GLN A 21 -11.74 -1.17 -9.27
N ASN A 22 -11.65 -0.01 -8.63
CA ASN A 22 -11.08 0.13 -7.28
C ASN A 22 -11.77 -0.76 -6.24
N ILE A 23 -13.10 -0.87 -6.30
CA ILE A 23 -13.86 -1.73 -5.39
C ILE A 23 -13.49 -3.20 -5.58
N ILE A 24 -13.29 -3.64 -6.82
CA ILE A 24 -12.93 -5.02 -7.15
C ILE A 24 -11.53 -5.33 -6.59
N TRP A 25 -10.54 -4.50 -6.93
CA TRP A 25 -9.16 -4.71 -6.49
C TRP A 25 -9.00 -4.55 -4.98
N GLY A 26 -9.63 -3.54 -4.39
CA GLY A 26 -9.63 -3.29 -2.95
C GLY A 26 -10.26 -4.43 -2.16
N SER A 27 -11.41 -4.93 -2.60
CA SER A 27 -12.09 -6.07 -1.97
C SER A 27 -11.27 -7.36 -2.11
N ALA A 28 -10.69 -7.62 -3.27
CA ALA A 28 -9.80 -8.77 -3.48
C ALA A 28 -8.57 -8.69 -2.57
N PHE A 29 -8.00 -7.50 -2.40
CA PHE A 29 -6.85 -7.28 -1.52
C PHE A 29 -7.21 -7.47 -0.05
N LEU A 30 -8.36 -6.97 0.41
CA LEU A 30 -8.88 -7.22 1.75
C LEU A 30 -9.08 -8.71 2.03
N LEU A 31 -9.66 -9.45 1.07
CA LEU A 31 -9.81 -10.89 1.17
C LEU A 31 -8.44 -11.58 1.31
N ALA A 32 -7.45 -11.17 0.51
CA ALA A 32 -6.09 -11.70 0.58
C ALA A 32 -5.44 -11.46 1.96
N ILE A 33 -5.67 -10.30 2.58
CA ILE A 33 -5.19 -10.01 3.95
C ILE A 33 -5.85 -10.95 4.96
N VAL A 34 -7.17 -11.15 4.89
CA VAL A 34 -7.89 -12.04 5.82
C VAL A 34 -7.39 -13.48 5.67
N VAL A 35 -7.30 -13.97 4.43
CA VAL A 35 -6.82 -15.32 4.13
C VAL A 35 -5.38 -15.52 4.61
N SER A 36 -4.48 -14.59 4.29
CA SER A 36 -3.08 -14.66 4.73
C SER A 36 -2.95 -14.61 6.26
N TYR A 37 -3.74 -13.79 6.95
CA TYR A 37 -3.75 -13.75 8.41
C TYR A 37 -4.15 -15.09 9.02
N VAL A 38 -5.20 -15.74 8.50
CA VAL A 38 -5.66 -17.05 8.98
C VAL A 38 -4.64 -18.15 8.69
N LEU A 39 -4.15 -18.22 7.45
CA LEU A 39 -3.16 -19.21 7.05
C LEU A 39 -1.88 -19.09 7.87
N LEU A 40 -1.35 -17.87 8.05
CA LEU A 40 -0.16 -17.65 8.87
C LEU A 40 -0.41 -17.99 10.34
N GLY A 41 -1.61 -17.75 10.87
CA GLY A 41 -1.96 -18.18 12.23
C GLY A 41 -1.96 -19.70 12.42
N TRP A 42 -2.20 -20.46 11.35
CA TRP A 42 -2.15 -21.93 11.38
C TRP A 42 -0.74 -22.47 11.15
N TYR A 43 -0.02 -21.95 10.16
CA TYR A 43 1.25 -22.51 9.71
C TYR A 43 2.49 -21.83 10.32
N ASN A 44 2.45 -20.52 10.57
CA ASN A 44 3.63 -19.77 11.01
C ASN A 44 3.26 -18.51 11.82
N LYS A 45 3.03 -18.72 13.12
CA LYS A 45 2.62 -17.66 14.05
C LYS A 45 3.66 -16.56 14.22
N GLN A 46 4.94 -16.88 14.06
CA GLN A 46 6.04 -15.92 14.16
C GLN A 46 5.93 -14.86 13.05
N VAL A 47 5.68 -15.30 11.81
CA VAL A 47 5.48 -14.39 10.67
C VAL A 47 4.19 -13.58 10.83
N GLN A 48 3.11 -14.22 11.29
CA GLN A 48 1.86 -13.51 11.60
C GLN A 48 2.08 -12.39 12.62
N PHE A 49 2.84 -12.67 13.68
CA PHE A 49 3.14 -11.71 14.74
C PHE A 49 4.06 -10.59 14.24
N PHE A 50 5.03 -10.90 13.38
CA PHE A 50 5.88 -9.89 12.75
C PHE A 50 5.05 -8.84 11.99
N PHE A 51 4.13 -9.27 11.13
CA PHE A 51 3.26 -8.35 10.38
C PHE A 51 2.24 -7.62 11.26
N SER A 52 1.92 -8.17 12.44
CA SER A 52 1.07 -7.50 13.43
C SER A 52 1.86 -6.63 14.41
N GLY A 53 3.19 -6.55 14.26
CA GLY A 53 4.10 -5.93 15.20
C GLY A 53 4.52 -4.51 14.85
N THR A 54 5.18 -3.86 15.80
CA THR A 54 5.67 -2.48 15.67
C THR A 54 6.76 -2.35 14.60
N VAL A 55 7.62 -3.35 14.44
CA VAL A 55 8.73 -3.32 13.47
C VAL A 55 8.20 -3.20 12.04
N ALA A 56 7.23 -4.05 11.65
CA ALA A 56 6.62 -4.00 10.32
C ALA A 56 5.83 -2.70 10.08
N THR A 57 5.20 -2.18 11.14
CA THR A 57 4.50 -0.89 11.11
C THR A 57 5.48 0.26 10.85
N LEU A 58 6.59 0.32 11.59
CA LEU A 58 7.60 1.35 11.41
C LEU A 58 8.28 1.26 10.05
N SER A 59 8.60 0.06 9.56
CA SER A 59 9.22 -0.10 8.24
C SER A 59 8.30 0.28 7.10
N SER A 60 7.00 -0.06 7.18
CA SER A 60 6.03 0.32 6.15
C SER A 60 5.77 1.82 6.12
N ILE A 61 5.54 2.44 7.29
CA ILE A 61 5.36 3.89 7.41
C ILE A 61 6.63 4.61 6.98
N GLY A 62 7.80 4.22 7.50
CA GLY A 62 9.08 4.85 7.17
C GLY A 62 9.43 4.74 5.69
N GLY A 63 9.20 3.57 5.08
CA GLY A 63 9.41 3.36 3.65
C GLY A 63 8.49 4.23 2.79
N LEU A 64 7.20 4.31 3.13
CA LEU A 64 6.26 5.18 2.42
C LEU A 64 6.62 6.65 2.62
N LEU A 65 6.95 7.07 3.85
CA LEU A 65 7.38 8.43 4.15
C LEU A 65 8.60 8.84 3.33
N ALA A 66 9.60 7.97 3.16
CA ALA A 66 10.76 8.25 2.32
C ALA A 66 10.34 8.54 0.86
N VAL A 67 9.40 7.77 0.31
CA VAL A 67 8.85 8.01 -1.04
C VAL A 67 8.08 9.33 -1.09
N LEU A 68 7.26 9.63 -0.07
CA LEU A 68 6.49 10.86 0.02
C LEU A 68 7.37 12.11 0.21
N LEU A 69 8.51 12.00 0.89
CA LEU A 69 9.48 13.08 0.98
C LEU A 69 10.06 13.39 -0.40
N ILE A 70 10.48 12.36 -1.16
CA ILE A 70 10.93 12.55 -2.54
C ILE A 70 9.81 13.23 -3.36
N MET A 71 8.55 12.80 -3.19
CA MET A 71 7.39 13.42 -3.84
C MET A 71 7.27 14.91 -3.50
N GLY A 72 7.44 15.28 -2.23
CA GLY A 72 7.36 16.67 -1.76
C GLY A 72 8.49 17.57 -2.26
N PHE A 73 9.68 17.00 -2.51
CA PHE A 73 10.84 17.72 -3.04
C PHE A 73 10.94 17.71 -4.57
N THR A 74 10.04 17.02 -5.27
CA THR A 74 10.07 16.89 -6.72
C THR A 74 8.80 17.46 -7.35
N LYS A 75 8.94 18.16 -8.48
CA LYS A 75 7.78 18.70 -9.19
C LYS A 75 6.91 17.56 -9.72
N GLN A 76 5.68 17.47 -9.20
CA GLN A 76 4.69 16.51 -9.67
C GLN A 76 3.95 17.07 -10.89
N ILE A 77 3.88 16.29 -11.96
CA ILE A 77 3.14 16.58 -13.20
C ILE A 77 2.26 15.38 -13.55
N PRO A 78 1.15 15.57 -14.28
CA PRO A 78 0.35 14.46 -14.78
C PRO A 78 1.21 13.52 -15.63
N ALA A 79 1.12 12.21 -15.38
CA ALA A 79 1.94 11.21 -16.08
C ALA A 79 1.79 11.30 -17.61
N ALA A 80 0.57 11.62 -18.09
CA ALA A 80 0.28 11.81 -19.51
C ALA A 80 1.06 12.98 -20.15
N MET A 81 1.35 14.05 -19.40
CA MET A 81 2.13 15.20 -19.88
C MET A 81 3.64 14.91 -19.92
N GLY A 82 4.06 13.75 -19.40
CA GLY A 82 5.43 13.29 -19.41
C GLY A 82 5.87 12.59 -20.69
N ALA A 83 4.95 12.31 -21.61
CA ALA A 83 5.23 11.61 -22.86
C ALA A 83 6.29 12.38 -23.68
N GLY A 84 7.47 11.78 -23.84
CA GLY A 84 8.60 12.39 -24.55
C GLY A 84 9.72 12.97 -23.67
N LEU A 85 9.52 13.07 -22.35
CA LEU A 85 10.58 13.45 -21.43
C LEU A 85 11.58 12.30 -21.27
N MET A 86 12.78 12.48 -21.83
CA MET A 86 13.87 11.49 -21.76
C MET A 86 14.70 11.58 -20.48
N HIS A 87 14.43 12.56 -19.62
CA HIS A 87 15.21 12.78 -18.41
C HIS A 87 15.17 11.57 -17.46
N PRO A 88 16.30 11.11 -16.90
CA PRO A 88 16.33 9.91 -16.05
C PRO A 88 15.37 9.96 -14.85
N LEU A 89 15.24 11.13 -14.20
CA LEU A 89 14.30 11.33 -13.10
C LEU A 89 12.84 11.13 -13.52
N HIS A 90 12.51 11.49 -14.76
CA HIS A 90 11.17 11.27 -15.31
C HIS A 90 10.93 9.79 -15.59
N ARG A 91 11.89 9.08 -16.18
CA ARG A 91 11.79 7.63 -16.44
C ARG A 91 11.64 6.80 -15.16
N ILE A 92 12.34 7.18 -14.10
CA ILE A 92 12.18 6.54 -12.79
C ILE A 92 10.82 6.88 -12.17
N GLY A 93 10.17 7.96 -12.59
CA GLY A 93 8.82 8.33 -12.16
C GLY A 93 8.75 9.35 -11.03
N PHE A 94 9.86 10.04 -10.71
CA PHE A 94 9.89 11.04 -9.64
C PHE A 94 8.96 12.22 -9.89
N SER A 95 8.66 12.52 -11.15
CA SER A 95 7.73 13.60 -11.50
C SER A 95 6.25 13.16 -11.48
N HIS A 96 5.95 11.90 -11.19
CA HIS A 96 4.58 11.36 -11.20
C HIS A 96 4.46 10.18 -10.22
N ILE A 97 4.90 10.37 -8.98
CA ILE A 97 5.13 9.28 -8.01
C ILE A 97 3.87 8.46 -7.74
N LEU A 98 2.69 9.10 -7.68
CA LEU A 98 1.42 8.40 -7.45
C LEU A 98 1.06 7.39 -8.55
N SER A 99 1.63 7.54 -9.75
CA SER A 99 1.44 6.62 -10.89
C SER A 99 2.58 5.61 -11.03
N THR A 100 3.40 5.41 -9.99
CA THR A 100 4.55 4.50 -10.03
C THR A 100 4.32 3.19 -9.29
N TRP A 101 4.97 2.12 -9.76
CA TRP A 101 4.88 0.81 -9.14
C TRP A 101 5.52 0.73 -7.76
N TYR A 102 6.62 1.45 -7.51
CA TYR A 102 7.24 1.45 -6.19
C TYR A 102 6.37 2.16 -5.14
N PHE A 103 5.67 3.23 -5.52
CA PHE A 103 4.67 3.85 -4.65
C PHE A 103 3.53 2.88 -4.36
N LEU A 104 2.94 2.28 -5.40
CA LEU A 104 1.84 1.31 -5.24
C LEU A 104 2.24 0.15 -4.33
N LEU A 105 3.41 -0.46 -4.53
CA LEU A 105 3.86 -1.58 -3.70
C LEU A 105 4.13 -1.18 -2.25
N MET A 106 4.70 0.01 -2.00
CA MET A 106 4.89 0.51 -0.64
C MET A 106 3.56 0.84 0.04
N TYR A 107 2.61 1.40 -0.71
CA TYR A 107 1.28 1.66 -0.21
C TYR A 107 0.53 0.36 0.11
N LEU A 108 0.56 -0.63 -0.77
CA LEU A 108 0.01 -1.96 -0.52
C LEU A 108 0.70 -2.64 0.68
N TYR A 109 2.00 -2.48 0.85
CA TYR A 109 2.71 -2.99 2.03
C TYR A 109 2.22 -2.33 3.32
N LEU A 110 2.04 -1.01 3.35
CA LEU A 110 1.44 -0.30 4.47
C LEU A 110 0.04 -0.84 4.77
N LEU A 111 -0.82 -0.95 3.75
CA LEU A 111 -2.17 -1.45 3.91
C LEU A 111 -2.21 -2.90 4.39
N TYR A 112 -1.28 -3.74 3.93
CA TYR A 112 -1.14 -5.13 4.37
C TYR A 112 -0.81 -5.18 5.87
N VAL A 113 0.20 -4.43 6.32
CA VAL A 113 0.57 -4.34 7.74
C VAL A 113 -0.57 -3.78 8.58
N LEU A 114 -1.21 -2.69 8.11
CA LEU A 114 -2.35 -2.08 8.79
C LEU A 114 -3.52 -3.07 8.91
N GLY A 115 -3.79 -3.85 7.87
CA GLY A 115 -4.81 -4.90 7.89
C GLY A 115 -4.50 -5.98 8.93
N PHE A 116 -3.25 -6.45 8.99
CA PHE A 116 -2.82 -7.42 10.00
C PHE A 116 -2.97 -6.88 11.43
N VAL A 117 -2.50 -5.66 11.69
CA VAL A 117 -2.64 -5.00 12.99
C VAL A 117 -4.11 -4.83 13.37
N THR A 118 -4.95 -4.43 12.40
CA THR A 118 -6.39 -4.26 12.61
C THR A 118 -7.06 -5.58 12.98
N ILE A 119 -6.83 -6.64 12.22
CA ILE A 119 -7.39 -7.98 12.51
C ILE A 119 -6.87 -8.48 13.86
N HIS A 120 -5.57 -8.36 14.11
CA HIS A 120 -4.96 -8.81 15.36
C HIS A 120 -5.58 -8.12 16.57
N ARG A 121 -5.76 -6.80 16.49
CA ARG A 121 -6.40 -5.98 17.52
C ARG A 121 -7.85 -6.36 17.75
N ILE A 122 -8.64 -6.54 16.69
CA ILE A 122 -10.05 -6.95 16.78
C ILE A 122 -10.19 -8.33 17.42
N ARG A 123 -9.31 -9.28 17.08
CA ARG A 123 -9.40 -10.66 17.60
C ARG A 123 -8.95 -10.83 19.05
N HIS A 124 -7.95 -10.07 19.51
CA HIS A 124 -7.39 -10.22 20.86
C HIS A 124 -7.96 -9.22 21.87
N SER A 125 -8.53 -8.10 21.41
CA SER A 125 -9.23 -7.17 22.30
C SER A 125 -10.66 -7.65 22.50
N ARG A 126 -11.24 -7.42 23.69
CA ARG A 126 -12.68 -7.67 23.95
C ARG A 126 -13.53 -6.64 23.19
N LEU A 127 -13.56 -6.71 21.86
CA LEU A 127 -14.38 -5.94 20.91
C LEU A 127 -14.96 -4.64 21.50
N ILE A 128 -14.07 -3.71 21.87
CA ILE A 128 -14.50 -2.42 22.42
C ILE A 128 -14.96 -1.59 21.22
N PHE A 129 -16.04 -0.82 21.37
CA PHE A 129 -16.57 0.07 20.32
C PHE A 129 -15.48 0.92 19.63
N ARG A 130 -14.45 1.30 20.39
CA ARG A 130 -13.24 2.00 19.92
C ARG A 130 -12.46 1.26 18.85
N ASP A 131 -12.37 -0.07 18.92
CA ASP A 131 -11.60 -0.89 17.98
C ASP A 131 -12.38 -1.11 16.67
N ILE A 132 -13.72 -1.16 16.75
CA ILE A 132 -14.60 -1.16 15.58
C ILE A 132 -14.52 0.21 14.88
N ALA A 133 -14.60 1.31 15.63
CA ALA A 133 -14.43 2.66 15.08
C ALA A 133 -13.04 2.86 14.45
N PHE A 134 -11.98 2.30 15.05
CA PHE A 134 -10.66 2.30 14.45
C PHE A 134 -10.64 1.57 13.10
N ALA A 135 -11.22 0.38 13.02
CA ALA A 135 -11.31 -0.36 11.76
C ALA A 135 -12.09 0.42 10.70
N MET A 136 -13.25 0.99 11.05
CA MET A 136 -14.07 1.79 10.15
C MET A 136 -13.34 3.02 9.61
N ASN A 137 -12.54 3.70 10.44
CA ASN A 137 -11.76 4.86 10.02
C ASN A 137 -10.67 4.51 8.98
N HIS A 138 -10.25 3.25 8.91
CA HIS A 138 -9.22 2.81 7.98
C HIS A 138 -9.75 2.06 6.78
N ILE A 139 -11.00 1.60 6.77
CA ILE A 139 -11.63 0.92 5.62
C ILE A 139 -11.56 1.78 4.35
N GLY A 140 -11.75 3.10 4.48
CA GLY A 140 -11.66 4.02 3.34
C GLY A 140 -10.27 4.11 2.70
N LEU A 141 -9.21 3.61 3.34
CA LEU A 141 -7.88 3.53 2.75
C LEU A 141 -7.71 2.29 1.86
N PHE A 142 -8.62 1.32 1.93
CA PHE A 142 -8.56 0.09 1.14
C PHE A 142 -9.40 0.12 -0.15
N LEU A 143 -10.19 1.19 -0.35
CA LEU A 143 -11.17 1.34 -1.44
C LEU A 143 -10.91 2.62 -2.22
#